data_AF-A0A4R4TJC8-F1
#
_entry.id   AF-A0A4R4TJC8-F1
#
_cell.length_a   1.000
_cell.length_b   1.000
_cell.length_c   1.000
_cell.angle_alpha   90.00
_cell.angle_beta   90.00
_cell.angle_gamma   90.00
#
_symmetry.space_group_name_H-M   'P 1'
#
loop_
_entity.id
_entity.type
_entity.pdbx_description
1 polymer ?
#
loop_
_entity_poly.entity_id
_entity_poly.type
_entity_poly.pdbx_seq_one_letter_code
_entity_poly.pdbx_strand_id
1 'polypeptide(L)'
;MSGWDGEALARLRAAVHQGDGAAGCDVLRGRPMRPVLQYAGDVLVAALAQGVAGADALARECVQELRRRGAPGDAELADEVAGVSRLAGLPVDLGAVAAAMDDGFHVLDVERGDVIPVDEGGEGLPIPPGVLPEGEDARRGVARRWLAEQGFRRVRRGL
;
A
#
# COMPACT_ATOMS: atom_id res chain seq x y z
N MET A 1 6.25 -4.18 23.65
CA MET A 1 6.86 -4.76 22.44
C MET A 1 5.77 -4.84 21.38
N SER A 2 5.90 -4.07 20.30
CA SER A 2 5.03 -4.22 19.13
C SER A 2 5.17 -5.67 18.66
N GLY A 3 4.07 -6.39 18.38
CA GLY A 3 4.10 -7.78 17.89
C GLY A 3 4.71 -7.94 16.48
N TRP A 4 5.55 -7.00 16.06
CA TRP A 4 6.16 -6.82 14.75
C TRP A 4 7.67 -6.82 14.92
N ASP A 5 8.27 -8.01 14.84
CA ASP A 5 9.70 -8.18 14.66
C ASP A 5 10.05 -8.18 13.16
N GLY A 6 11.36 -8.27 12.86
CA GLY A 6 11.85 -8.24 11.47
C GLY A 6 11.31 -9.39 10.62
N GLU A 7 11.10 -10.57 11.21
CA GLU A 7 10.56 -11.73 10.50
C GLU A 7 9.07 -11.54 10.15
N ALA A 8 8.26 -11.09 11.10
CA ALA A 8 6.85 -10.78 10.89
C ALA A 8 6.67 -9.69 9.82
N LEU A 9 7.50 -8.64 9.84
CA LEU A 9 7.49 -7.60 8.81
C LEU A 9 7.91 -8.13 7.45
N ALA A 10 8.96 -8.95 7.37
CA ALA A 10 9.39 -9.57 6.11
C ALA A 10 8.29 -10.45 5.50
N ARG A 11 7.61 -11.26 6.32
CA ARG A 11 6.48 -12.09 5.88
C ARG A 11 5.30 -11.24 5.41
N LEU A 12 4.99 -10.14 6.10
CA LEU A 12 3.91 -9.24 5.68
C LEU A 12 4.22 -8.56 4.35
N ARG A 13 5.45 -8.07 4.16
CA ARG A 13 5.91 -7.51 2.88
C ARG A 13 5.81 -8.53 1.75
N ALA A 14 6.27 -9.76 2.00
CA ALA A 14 6.21 -10.86 1.04
C ALA A 14 4.75 -11.18 0.65
N ALA A 15 3.82 -11.18 1.61
CA ALA A 15 2.40 -11.38 1.34
C ALA A 15 1.81 -10.26 0.46
N VAL A 16 2.15 -8.99 0.74
CA VAL A 16 1.70 -7.85 -0.08
C VAL A 16 2.28 -7.89 -1.50
N HIS A 17 3.56 -8.24 -1.64
CA HIS A 17 4.21 -8.35 -2.94
C HIS A 17 3.62 -9.49 -3.79
N GLN A 18 3.35 -10.64 -3.18
CA GLN A 18 2.76 -11.80 -3.85
C GLN A 18 1.24 -11.67 -4.04
N GLY A 19 0.61 -10.72 -3.34
CA GLY A 19 -0.84 -10.65 -3.23
C GLY A 19 -1.43 -11.88 -2.53
N ASP A 20 -0.74 -12.47 -1.57
CA ASP A 20 -1.20 -13.62 -0.79
C ASP A 20 -2.03 -13.15 0.42
N GLY A 21 -3.35 -13.10 0.24
CA GLY A 21 -4.27 -12.62 1.26
C GLY A 21 -4.36 -13.56 2.46
N ALA A 22 -4.22 -14.87 2.24
CA ALA A 22 -4.30 -15.87 3.29
C ALA A 22 -3.07 -15.81 4.20
N ALA A 23 -1.86 -15.86 3.63
CA ALA A 23 -0.62 -15.74 4.39
C ALA A 23 -0.54 -14.40 5.12
N GLY A 24 -0.99 -13.31 4.49
CA GLY A 24 -1.05 -12.00 5.14
C GLY A 24 -2.03 -11.97 6.32
N CYS A 25 -3.24 -12.52 6.17
CA CYS A 25 -4.21 -12.61 7.28
C CYS A 25 -3.67 -13.44 8.46
N ASP A 26 -2.94 -14.52 8.18
CA ASP A 26 -2.29 -15.33 9.20
C ASP A 26 -1.22 -14.56 9.98
N VAL A 27 -0.47 -13.68 9.28
CA VAL A 27 0.50 -12.78 9.92
C VAL A 27 -0.23 -11.71 10.75
N LEU A 28 -1.36 -11.17 10.31
CA LEU A 28 -2.11 -10.16 11.05
C LEU A 28 -2.79 -10.69 12.31
N ARG A 29 -3.19 -11.97 12.31
CA ARG A 29 -4.01 -12.55 13.38
C ARG A 29 -3.33 -12.42 14.76
N GLY A 30 -4.06 -11.83 15.71
CA GLY A 30 -3.61 -11.67 17.09
C GLY A 30 -2.55 -10.57 17.30
N ARG A 31 -2.27 -9.75 16.29
CA ARG A 31 -1.29 -8.64 16.38
C ARG A 31 -1.97 -7.28 16.24
N PRO A 32 -1.47 -6.22 16.90
CA PRO A 32 -1.99 -4.88 16.70
C PRO A 32 -1.67 -4.37 15.29
N MET A 33 -2.68 -3.92 14.53
CA MET A 33 -2.49 -3.45 13.15
C MET A 33 -1.86 -2.05 13.05
N ARG A 34 -2.03 -1.19 14.06
CA ARG A 34 -1.62 0.23 14.02
C ARG A 34 -0.22 0.51 13.46
N PRO A 35 0.83 -0.28 13.75
CA PRO A 35 2.17 -0.04 13.22
C PRO A 35 2.34 -0.35 11.72
N VAL A 36 1.40 -1.06 11.10
CA VAL A 36 1.52 -1.60 9.73
C VAL A 36 0.22 -1.44 8.94
N LEU A 37 -0.58 -0.41 9.22
CA LEU A 37 -1.93 -0.28 8.65
C LEU A 37 -1.97 -0.22 7.12
N GLN A 38 -0.97 0.39 6.48
CA GLN A 38 -0.88 0.43 5.02
C GLN A 38 -0.63 -0.96 4.44
N TYR A 39 0.27 -1.73 5.05
CA TYR A 39 0.49 -3.14 4.69
C TYR A 39 -0.71 -4.04 5.02
N ALA A 40 -1.34 -3.84 6.18
CA ALA A 40 -2.49 -4.62 6.61
C ALA A 40 -3.67 -4.44 5.66
N GLY A 41 -3.97 -3.20 5.26
CA GLY A 41 -5.04 -2.94 4.30
C GLY A 41 -4.72 -3.52 2.91
N ASP A 42 -3.48 -3.42 2.43
CA ASP A 42 -3.06 -4.06 1.17
C ASP A 42 -3.29 -5.58 1.15
N VAL A 43 -2.97 -6.26 2.26
CA VAL A 43 -3.29 -7.68 2.46
C VAL A 43 -4.78 -7.92 2.44
N LEU A 44 -5.55 -7.09 3.15
CA LEU A 44 -6.99 -7.30 3.32
C LEU A 44 -7.77 -7.07 2.02
N VAL A 45 -7.33 -6.14 1.16
CA VAL A 45 -7.84 -6.00 -0.21
C VAL A 45 -7.66 -7.31 -0.99
N ALA A 46 -6.48 -7.91 -0.92
CA ALA A 46 -6.22 -9.21 -1.58
C ALA A 46 -7.03 -10.35 -0.96
N ALA A 47 -7.10 -10.42 0.37
CA ALA A 47 -7.81 -11.46 1.11
C ALA A 47 -9.33 -11.43 0.86
N LEU A 48 -9.94 -10.24 0.81
CA LEU A 48 -11.35 -10.07 0.46
C LEU A 48 -11.62 -10.50 -0.99
N ALA A 49 -10.76 -10.11 -1.93
CA ALA A 49 -10.88 -10.54 -3.33
C ALA A 49 -10.73 -12.06 -3.50
N GLN A 50 -9.98 -12.72 -2.62
CA GLN A 50 -9.75 -14.17 -2.61
C GLN A 50 -10.80 -14.95 -1.79
N GLY A 51 -11.72 -14.28 -1.10
CA GLY A 51 -12.71 -14.93 -0.24
C GLY A 51 -12.10 -15.63 0.99
N VAL A 52 -10.98 -15.11 1.53
CA VAL A 52 -10.31 -15.70 2.70
C VAL A 52 -11.22 -15.66 3.92
N ALA A 53 -11.40 -16.81 4.58
CA ALA A 53 -12.25 -16.92 5.76
C ALA A 53 -11.78 -16.01 6.90
N GLY A 54 -12.70 -15.19 7.42
CA GLY A 54 -12.42 -14.25 8.52
C GLY A 54 -11.80 -12.91 8.09
N ALA A 55 -11.52 -12.72 6.79
CA ALA A 55 -10.98 -11.45 6.28
C ALA A 55 -11.93 -10.27 6.56
N ASP A 56 -13.26 -10.47 6.51
CA ASP A 56 -14.24 -9.40 6.77
C ASP A 56 -14.11 -8.77 8.15
N ALA A 57 -13.79 -9.57 9.18
CA ALA A 57 -13.64 -9.07 10.54
C ALA A 57 -12.39 -8.19 10.66
N LEU A 58 -11.26 -8.66 10.10
CA LEU A 58 -10.00 -7.91 10.05
C LEU A 58 -10.13 -6.66 9.17
N ALA A 59 -10.86 -6.72 8.05
CA ALA A 59 -11.13 -5.60 7.18
C ALA A 59 -11.91 -4.48 7.89
N ARG A 60 -12.95 -4.83 8.65
CA ARG A 60 -13.71 -3.85 9.46
C ARG A 60 -12.83 -3.19 10.52
N GLU A 61 -12.00 -3.97 11.22
CA GLU A 61 -11.04 -3.42 12.19
C GLU A 61 -10.05 -2.48 11.50
N CYS A 62 -9.46 -2.90 10.39
CA CYS A 62 -8.51 -2.10 9.61
C CYS A 62 -9.13 -0.77 9.15
N VAL A 63 -10.34 -0.77 8.59
CA VAL A 63 -11.05 0.45 8.17
C VAL A 63 -11.28 1.40 9.36
N GLN A 64 -11.63 0.88 10.53
CA GLN A 64 -11.80 1.71 11.73
C GLN A 64 -10.48 2.31 12.20
N GLU A 65 -9.40 1.54 12.21
CA GLU A 65 -8.06 2.01 12.59
C GLU A 65 -7.52 3.07 11.61
N LEU A 66 -7.67 2.85 10.30
CA LEU A 66 -7.30 3.81 9.25
C LEU A 66 -8.04 5.13 9.42
N ARG A 67 -9.38 5.07 9.54
CA ARG A 67 -10.21 6.27 9.73
C ARG A 67 -9.86 7.02 11.01
N ARG A 68 -9.51 6.29 12.09
CA ARG A 68 -9.12 6.90 13.37
C ARG A 68 -7.75 7.55 13.31
N ARG A 69 -6.79 6.94 12.58
CA ARG A 69 -5.43 7.47 12.43
C ARG A 69 -5.41 8.69 11.51
N GLY A 70 -6.11 8.63 10.38
CA GLY A 70 -6.25 9.74 9.45
C GLY A 70 -4.92 10.23 8.83
N ALA A 71 -3.92 9.34 8.71
CA ALA A 71 -2.66 9.66 8.07
C ALA A 71 -2.82 9.71 6.53
N PRO A 72 -1.85 10.30 5.79
CA PRO A 72 -1.84 10.23 4.33
C PRO A 72 -2.04 8.79 3.83
N GLY A 73 -2.95 8.60 2.86
CA GLY A 73 -3.26 7.29 2.29
C GLY A 73 -4.30 6.49 3.08
N ASP A 74 -4.66 6.88 4.31
CA ASP A 74 -5.59 6.09 5.13
C ASP A 74 -7.02 6.14 4.60
N ALA A 75 -7.46 7.30 4.08
CA ALA A 75 -8.80 7.44 3.50
C ALA A 75 -8.94 6.60 2.24
N GLU A 76 -7.93 6.68 1.36
CA GLU A 76 -7.87 5.93 0.10
C GLU A 76 -7.85 4.43 0.36
N LEU A 77 -7.00 3.97 1.29
CA LEU A 77 -6.93 2.56 1.62
C LEU A 77 -8.20 2.05 2.31
N ALA A 78 -8.85 2.86 3.16
CA ALA A 78 -10.11 2.49 3.77
C ALA A 78 -11.22 2.26 2.72
N ASP A 79 -11.27 3.09 1.68
CA ASP A 79 -12.21 2.94 0.57
C ASP A 79 -11.88 1.72 -0.31
N GLU A 80 -10.59 1.42 -0.51
CA GLU A 80 -10.15 0.21 -1.19
C GLU A 80 -10.54 -1.06 -0.42
N VAL A 81 -10.27 -1.11 0.89
CA VAL A 81 -10.65 -2.25 1.75
C VAL A 81 -12.17 -2.41 1.83
N ALA A 82 -12.93 -1.31 1.84
CA ALA A 82 -14.38 -1.35 1.82
C ALA A 82 -14.98 -1.68 0.44
N GLY A 83 -14.16 -1.76 -0.62
CA GLY A 83 -14.61 -2.07 -1.97
C GLY A 83 -15.40 -0.94 -2.65
N VAL A 84 -15.23 0.31 -2.21
CA VAL A 84 -15.97 1.48 -2.71
C VAL A 84 -15.10 2.47 -3.49
N SER A 85 -13.79 2.21 -3.59
CA SER A 85 -12.87 3.04 -4.36
C SER A 85 -13.27 3.10 -5.84
N ARG A 86 -13.21 4.31 -6.42
CA ARG A 86 -13.51 4.59 -7.84
C ARG A 86 -12.27 4.87 -8.68
N LEU A 87 -11.09 4.78 -8.08
CA LEU A 87 -9.82 5.07 -8.73
C LEU A 87 -9.43 3.96 -9.72
N ALA A 88 -8.77 4.34 -10.80
CA ALA A 88 -8.27 3.39 -11.79
C ALA A 88 -7.14 2.54 -11.18
N GLY A 89 -7.14 1.23 -11.45
CA GLY A 89 -6.11 0.35 -10.91
C GLY A 89 -4.79 0.48 -11.69
N LEU A 90 -3.68 0.67 -10.98
CA LEU A 90 -2.33 0.68 -11.54
C LEU A 90 -1.42 -0.34 -10.81
N PRO A 91 -0.69 -1.23 -11.53
CA PRO A 91 0.16 -2.25 -10.93
C PRO A 91 1.51 -1.69 -10.45
N VAL A 92 1.45 -0.80 -9.46
CA VAL A 92 2.60 -0.04 -8.93
C VAL A 92 3.06 -0.54 -7.56
N ASP A 93 4.36 -0.44 -7.28
CA ASP A 93 4.89 -0.61 -5.93
C ASP A 93 4.96 0.74 -5.20
N LEU A 94 4.09 0.91 -4.20
CA LEU A 94 4.08 2.12 -3.35
C LEU A 94 5.40 2.32 -2.58
N GLY A 95 6.15 1.26 -2.30
CA GLY A 95 7.47 1.37 -1.68
C GLY A 95 8.50 1.99 -2.64
N ALA A 96 8.45 1.61 -3.92
CA ALA A 96 9.29 2.19 -4.96
C ALA A 96 8.93 3.65 -5.23
N VAL A 97 7.63 3.99 -5.29
CA VAL A 97 7.17 5.38 -5.43
C VAL A 97 7.64 6.21 -4.24
N ALA A 98 7.52 5.71 -3.02
CA ALA A 98 8.00 6.40 -1.83
C ALA A 98 9.53 6.59 -1.83
N ALA A 99 10.30 5.60 -2.29
CA ALA A 99 11.75 5.74 -2.43
C ALA A 99 12.10 6.84 -3.45
N ALA A 100 11.42 6.86 -4.60
CA ALA A 100 11.59 7.90 -5.61
C ALA A 100 11.21 9.31 -5.14
N MET A 101 10.26 9.45 -4.21
CA MET A 101 9.97 10.74 -3.57
C MET A 101 11.12 11.22 -2.66
N ASP A 102 11.82 10.29 -2.00
CA ASP A 102 12.97 10.61 -1.12
C ASP A 102 14.20 10.99 -1.97
N ASP A 103 14.45 10.25 -3.05
CA ASP A 103 15.59 10.45 -3.95
C ASP A 103 15.38 11.64 -4.92
N GLY A 104 14.14 11.88 -5.34
CA GLY A 104 13.77 12.85 -6.37
C GLY A 104 14.12 12.39 -7.80
N PHE A 105 13.73 13.17 -8.81
CA PHE A 105 14.10 12.94 -10.21
C PHE A 105 13.65 11.60 -10.83
N HIS A 106 12.41 11.18 -10.55
CA HIS A 106 11.81 10.00 -11.17
C HIS A 106 10.46 10.33 -11.81
N VAL A 107 10.03 9.49 -12.74
CA VAL A 107 8.67 9.47 -13.30
C VAL A 107 8.02 8.11 -13.06
N LEU A 108 6.69 8.10 -12.94
CA LEU A 108 5.87 6.89 -12.91
C LEU A 108 5.33 6.62 -14.32
N ASP A 109 5.72 5.49 -14.90
CA ASP A 109 5.08 4.93 -16.09
C ASP A 109 3.67 4.46 -15.70
N VAL A 110 2.64 5.14 -16.21
CA VAL A 110 1.23 4.85 -15.91
C VAL A 110 0.65 3.70 -16.72
N GLU A 111 1.38 3.18 -17.71
CA GLU A 111 1.00 1.98 -18.44
C GLU A 111 1.48 0.73 -17.71
N ARG A 112 2.73 0.76 -17.22
CA ARG A 112 3.40 -0.40 -16.60
C ARG A 112 3.41 -0.37 -15.08
N GLY A 113 3.25 0.81 -14.47
CA GLY A 113 3.40 1.03 -13.04
C GLY A 113 4.85 1.04 -12.57
N ASP A 114 5.82 1.24 -13.48
CA ASP A 114 7.24 1.27 -13.18
C ASP A 114 7.70 2.68 -12.76
N VAL A 115 8.63 2.74 -11.82
CA VAL A 115 9.30 3.97 -11.39
C VAL A 115 10.62 4.08 -12.15
N ILE A 116 10.78 5.12 -12.94
CA ILE A 116 11.89 5.28 -13.89
C ILE A 116 12.66 6.57 -13.56
N PRO A 117 14.00 6.54 -13.45
CA PRO A 117 14.82 7.75 -13.35
C PRO A 117 14.61 8.68 -14.55
N VAL A 118 14.55 10.00 -14.32
CA VAL A 118 14.28 10.96 -15.41
C VAL A 118 15.38 11.01 -16.48
N ASP A 119 16.61 10.65 -16.13
CA ASP A 119 17.76 10.61 -17.04
C ASP A 119 17.75 9.39 -17.97
N GLU A 120 16.96 8.37 -17.65
CA GLU A 120 16.66 7.24 -18.55
C GLU A 120 15.62 7.60 -19.62
N GLY A 121 15.10 8.84 -19.61
CA GLY A 121 14.24 9.38 -20.67
C GLY A 121 12.80 8.85 -20.65
N GLY A 122 12.27 8.48 -19.48
CA GLY A 122 10.91 7.96 -19.34
C GLY A 122 9.82 9.01 -19.59
N GLU A 123 8.80 8.65 -20.38
CA GLU A 123 7.52 9.35 -20.40
C GLU A 123 6.66 8.86 -19.22
N GLY A 124 6.08 9.77 -18.43
CA GLY A 124 5.29 9.39 -17.27
C GLY A 124 4.89 10.56 -16.38
N LEU A 125 4.26 10.24 -15.25
CA LEU A 125 3.89 11.24 -14.24
C LEU A 125 5.11 11.57 -13.37
N PRO A 126 5.53 12.84 -13.28
CA PRO A 126 6.64 13.24 -12.41
C PRO A 126 6.33 12.91 -10.95
N ILE A 127 7.21 12.15 -10.30
CA ILE A 127 7.11 11.85 -8.87
C ILE A 127 7.70 13.05 -8.12
N PRO A 128 6.92 13.74 -7.27
CA PRO A 128 7.41 14.92 -6.58
C PRO A 128 8.46 14.52 -5.54
N PRO A 129 9.63 15.19 -5.49
CA PRO A 129 10.54 15.02 -4.38
C PRO A 129 9.90 15.56 -3.09
N GLY A 130 10.16 14.93 -1.95
CA GLY A 130 9.57 15.36 -0.69
C GLY A 130 10.22 14.75 0.54
N VAL A 131 10.18 15.49 1.64
CA VAL A 131 10.57 14.98 2.96
C VAL A 131 9.45 14.06 3.46
N LEU A 132 9.75 12.77 3.54
CA LEU A 132 8.79 11.76 3.96
C LEU A 132 8.82 11.50 5.48
N PRO A 133 7.70 11.09 6.07
CA PRO A 133 7.67 10.66 7.47
C PRO A 133 8.56 9.45 7.72
N GLU A 134 8.97 9.27 8.98
CA GLU A 134 9.66 8.07 9.42
C GLU A 134 8.75 6.84 9.34
N GLY A 135 9.36 5.70 9.02
CA GLY A 135 8.67 4.41 8.96
C GLY A 135 8.06 4.12 7.60
N GLU A 136 8.38 2.93 7.10
CA GLU A 136 7.95 2.43 5.79
C GLU A 136 6.42 2.49 5.58
N ASP A 137 5.63 2.16 6.61
CA ASP A 137 4.16 2.24 6.55
C ASP A 137 3.68 3.65 6.23
N ALA A 138 4.20 4.67 6.93
CA ALA A 138 3.81 6.05 6.72
C ALA A 138 4.23 6.56 5.34
N ARG A 139 5.43 6.17 4.88
CA ARG A 139 5.93 6.49 3.53
C ARG A 139 5.04 5.92 2.43
N ARG A 140 4.61 4.66 2.56
CA ARG A 140 3.63 4.05 1.64
C ARG A 140 2.30 4.79 1.63
N GLY A 141 1.85 5.29 2.78
CA GLY A 141 0.66 6.13 2.89
C GLY A 141 0.76 7.43 2.09
N VAL A 142 1.91 8.11 2.15
CA VAL A 142 2.17 9.31 1.33
C VAL A 142 2.15 8.99 -0.17
N ALA A 143 2.84 7.92 -0.58
CA ALA A 143 2.84 7.47 -1.97
C ALA A 143 1.42 7.11 -2.46
N ARG A 144 0.61 6.45 -1.63
CA ARG A 144 -0.78 6.12 -1.94
C ARG A 144 -1.63 7.37 -2.14
N ARG A 145 -1.52 8.35 -1.26
CA ARG A 145 -2.25 9.62 -1.38
C ARG A 145 -1.91 10.32 -2.68
N TRP A 146 -0.62 10.45 -2.98
CA TRP A 146 -0.18 11.08 -4.22
C TRP A 146 -0.70 10.34 -5.46
N LEU A 147 -0.62 9.00 -5.47
CA LEU A 147 -1.16 8.18 -6.56
C LEU A 147 -2.66 8.42 -6.76
N ALA A 148 -3.42 8.54 -5.67
CA ALA A 148 -4.85 8.86 -5.71
C ALA A 148 -5.14 10.26 -6.25
N GLU A 149 -4.30 11.25 -5.93
CA GLU A 149 -4.37 12.60 -6.52
C GLU A 149 -4.13 12.57 -8.05
N GLN A 150 -3.43 11.56 -8.56
CA GLN A 150 -3.28 11.30 -10.00
C GLN A 150 -4.44 10.48 -10.61
N GLY A 151 -5.44 10.10 -9.81
CA GLY A 151 -6.60 9.30 -10.26
C GLY A 151 -6.42 7.78 -10.21
N PHE A 152 -5.32 7.31 -9.61
CA PHE A 152 -4.98 5.89 -9.57
C PHE A 152 -5.01 5.31 -8.15
N ARG A 153 -5.26 4.01 -8.06
CA ARG A 153 -5.03 3.20 -6.85
C ARG A 153 -4.09 2.07 -7.20
N ARG A 154 -3.38 1.58 -6.19
CA ARG A 154 -2.56 0.38 -6.33
C ARG A 154 -3.43 -0.82 -6.66
N VAL A 155 -2.99 -1.65 -7.60
CA VAL A 155 -3.43 -3.03 -7.75
C VAL A 155 -2.23 -3.97 -7.78
N ARG A 156 -2.47 -5.28 -7.64
CA ARG A 156 -1.45 -6.28 -7.88
C ARG A 156 -1.03 -6.25 -9.34
N ARG A 157 0.27 -6.36 -9.62
CA ARG A 157 0.75 -6.65 -10.97
C ARG A 157 0.20 -8.01 -11.41
N GLY A 158 -0.51 -8.03 -12.54
CA GLY A 158 -0.98 -9.27 -13.16
C GLY A 158 0.22 -10.13 -13.54
N LEU A 159 0.07 -11.45 -13.39
CA LEU A 159 1.00 -12.41 -13.99
C LEU A 159 0.77 -12.50 -15.50
#